data_AF-A0A661RZ12-F1
#
_entry.id   AF-A0A661RZ12-F1
#
_cell.length_a   1.000
_cell.length_b   1.000
_cell.length_c   1.000
_cell.angle_alpha   90.00
_cell.angle_beta   90.00
_cell.angle_gamma   90.00
#
_symmetry.space_group_name_H-M   'P 1'
#
loop_
_entity.id
_entity.type
_entity.pdbx_description
1 polymer ?
#
loop_
_entity_poly.entity_id
_entity_poly.type
_entity_poly.pdbx_seq_one_letter_code
_entity_poly.pdbx_strand_id
1 'polypeptide(L)'
;MSFRHQQPLKAIGSPGEAMLNTILDPTNLKLKTIKLQTRLGNDIDNAQSFVISTFERSQFSLSDSQYKDIVTFRGNPTGIYNCHGLVFASRRTGIHNPQELFKILTEDGYEQVTVDKVIPGDIVLYFQSDGDIEHSGFVISYPDPLFKMPLILSKWGKYREAVHYANQGPYDKTNIRYYRVNQ
;
A
#
# COMPACT_ATOMS: atom_id res chain seq x y z
N MET A 1 -64.32 -27.89 -14.78
CA MET A 1 -63.17 -27.20 -15.38
C MET A 1 -62.22 -26.83 -14.25
N SER A 2 -61.07 -27.52 -14.14
CA SER A 2 -60.08 -27.32 -13.07
C SER A 2 -58.75 -26.90 -13.72
N PHE A 3 -58.28 -25.70 -13.39
CA PHE A 3 -57.00 -25.18 -13.84
C PHE A 3 -55.89 -25.65 -12.89
N ARG A 4 -54.97 -26.48 -13.38
CA ARG A 4 -53.72 -26.81 -12.69
C ARG A 4 -52.75 -25.63 -12.82
N HIS A 5 -52.37 -25.07 -11.67
CA HIS A 5 -51.21 -24.18 -11.55
C HIS A 5 -49.93 -24.96 -11.87
N GLN A 6 -49.22 -24.58 -12.93
CA GLN A 6 -47.84 -25.02 -13.16
C GLN A 6 -46.89 -24.10 -12.37
N GLN A 7 -46.05 -24.70 -11.53
CA GLN A 7 -44.93 -23.99 -10.91
C GLN A 7 -43.79 -23.80 -11.93
N PRO A 8 -43.08 -22.65 -11.91
CA PRO A 8 -41.97 -22.42 -12.82
C PRO A 8 -40.75 -23.26 -12.43
N LEU A 9 -40.13 -23.87 -13.44
CA LEU A 9 -38.84 -24.57 -13.34
C LEU A 9 -37.74 -23.59 -12.89
N LYS A 10 -37.08 -23.88 -11.77
CA LYS A 10 -35.85 -23.20 -11.37
C LYS A 10 -34.75 -23.55 -12.38
N ALA A 11 -34.23 -22.55 -13.07
CA ALA A 11 -33.05 -22.68 -13.91
C ALA A 11 -31.87 -23.19 -13.07
N ILE A 12 -31.31 -24.32 -13.48
CA ILE A 12 -30.06 -24.86 -12.93
C ILE A 12 -28.95 -24.03 -13.58
N GLY A 13 -28.33 -23.14 -12.81
CA GLY A 13 -27.23 -22.29 -13.28
C GLY A 13 -26.12 -23.14 -13.91
N SER A 14 -25.62 -22.69 -15.05
CA SER A 14 -24.58 -23.42 -15.78
C SER A 14 -23.27 -23.43 -14.98
N PRO A 15 -22.40 -24.45 -15.13
CA PRO A 15 -21.09 -24.50 -14.46
C PRO A 15 -20.21 -23.27 -14.71
N GLY A 16 -20.46 -22.51 -15.79
CA GLY A 16 -19.75 -21.27 -16.12
C GLY A 16 -20.14 -20.06 -15.27
N GLU A 17 -21.39 -19.96 -14.80
CA GLU A 17 -21.84 -18.85 -13.95
C GLU A 17 -21.27 -18.94 -12.53
N ALA A 18 -21.07 -20.15 -12.01
CA ALA A 18 -20.44 -20.37 -10.71
C ALA A 18 -18.95 -19.95 -10.69
N MET A 19 -18.22 -20.15 -11.81
CA MET A 19 -16.84 -19.67 -11.91
C MET A 19 -16.76 -18.14 -12.05
N LEU A 20 -17.65 -17.51 -12.81
CA LEU A 20 -17.69 -16.06 -12.98
C LEU A 20 -18.05 -15.32 -11.68
N ASN A 21 -18.99 -15.83 -10.90
CA ASN A 21 -19.36 -15.24 -9.60
C ASN A 21 -18.26 -15.40 -8.54
N THR A 22 -17.39 -16.41 -8.65
CA THR A 22 -16.23 -16.57 -7.75
C THR A 22 -15.08 -15.62 -8.14
N ILE A 23 -15.01 -15.20 -9.40
CA ILE A 23 -13.98 -14.27 -9.92
C ILE A 23 -14.38 -12.80 -9.70
N LEU A 24 -15.68 -12.51 -9.55
CA LEU A 24 -16.23 -11.15 -9.52
C LEU A 24 -16.93 -10.75 -8.22
N ASP A 25 -16.90 -11.58 -7.17
CA ASP A 25 -17.37 -11.17 -5.85
C ASP A 25 -16.20 -10.73 -4.94
N PRO A 26 -15.80 -9.45 -4.97
CA PRO A 26 -14.78 -8.92 -4.07
C PRO A 26 -15.21 -8.96 -2.59
N THR A 27 -16.49 -9.23 -2.28
CA THR A 27 -16.99 -9.23 -0.89
C THR A 27 -16.70 -10.52 -0.12
N ASN A 28 -16.29 -11.60 -0.79
CA ASN A 28 -15.96 -12.88 -0.16
C ASN A 28 -14.46 -13.16 0.01
N LEU A 29 -13.59 -12.21 -0.34
CA LEU A 29 -12.17 -12.34 -0.05
C LEU A 29 -11.92 -12.12 1.44
N LYS A 30 -11.87 -13.22 2.20
CA LYS A 30 -11.50 -13.20 3.62
C LYS A 30 -10.05 -12.69 3.74
N LEU A 31 -9.92 -11.39 4.00
CA LEU A 31 -8.64 -10.77 4.33
C LEU A 31 -8.08 -11.44 5.58
N LYS A 32 -6.78 -11.76 5.56
CA LYS A 32 -6.10 -12.25 6.76
C LYS A 32 -5.48 -11.07 7.47
N THR A 33 -5.63 -11.03 8.79
CA THR A 33 -4.96 -10.05 9.65
C THR A 33 -3.88 -10.77 10.45
N ILE A 34 -2.86 -10.04 10.88
CA ILE A 34 -1.85 -10.54 11.82
C ILE A 34 -1.86 -9.70 13.09
N LYS A 35 -1.34 -10.25 14.20
CA LYS A 35 -1.04 -9.43 15.38
C LYS A 35 0.09 -8.47 15.04
N LEU A 36 -0.24 -7.19 14.99
CA LEU A 36 0.68 -6.09 14.77
C LEU A 36 0.38 -5.05 15.85
N GLN A 37 1.40 -4.55 16.53
CA GLN A 37 1.26 -3.64 17.66
C GLN A 37 2.28 -2.52 17.59
N THR A 38 1.91 -1.36 18.12
CA THR A 38 2.85 -0.25 18.39
C THR A 38 3.80 -0.63 19.53
N ARG A 39 4.82 0.20 19.77
CA ARG A 39 5.75 0.12 20.89
C ARG A 39 5.04 0.12 22.25
N LEU A 40 3.92 0.83 22.36
CA LEU A 40 3.10 0.88 23.58
C LEU A 40 2.15 -0.32 23.72
N GLY A 41 2.15 -1.24 22.76
CA GLY A 41 1.38 -2.49 22.81
C GLY A 41 -0.06 -2.36 22.30
N ASN A 42 -0.43 -1.25 21.63
CA ASN A 42 -1.75 -1.10 21.04
C ASN A 42 -1.82 -1.78 19.68
N ASP A 43 -2.95 -2.44 19.41
CA ASP A 43 -3.16 -3.17 18.16
C ASP A 43 -3.26 -2.23 16.97
N ILE A 44 -2.62 -2.63 15.86
CA ILE A 44 -2.64 -1.91 14.59
C ILE A 44 -3.56 -2.62 13.60
N ASP A 45 -4.56 -1.91 13.09
CA ASP A 45 -5.46 -2.46 12.07
C ASP A 45 -4.70 -2.71 10.75
N ASN A 46 -4.83 -3.92 10.22
CA ASN A 46 -4.04 -4.37 9.09
C ASN A 46 -4.73 -5.52 8.34
N ALA A 47 -4.38 -5.67 7.07
CA ALA A 47 -4.89 -6.75 6.23
C ALA A 47 -3.90 -7.20 5.16
N GLN A 48 -3.93 -8.49 4.85
CA GLN A 48 -3.23 -9.10 3.72
C GLN A 48 -4.21 -9.40 2.58
N SER A 49 -3.91 -8.89 1.39
CA SER A 49 -4.62 -9.25 0.15
C SER A 49 -3.77 -10.23 -0.67
N PHE A 50 -4.22 -11.47 -0.80
CA PHE A 50 -3.53 -12.48 -1.63
C PHE A 50 -3.90 -12.40 -3.11
N VAL A 51 -4.83 -11.51 -3.47
CA VAL A 51 -5.31 -11.33 -4.84
C VAL A 51 -4.85 -9.98 -5.38
N ILE A 52 -4.39 -10.02 -6.63
CA ILE A 52 -4.15 -8.85 -7.48
C ILE A 52 -5.12 -8.97 -8.64
N SER A 53 -6.05 -8.02 -8.71
CA SER A 53 -7.10 -7.97 -9.72
C SER A 53 -6.53 -7.71 -11.12
N THR A 54 -7.30 -8.03 -12.16
CA THR A 54 -6.94 -7.74 -13.55
C THR A 54 -6.76 -6.24 -13.79
N PHE A 55 -7.59 -5.40 -13.15
CA PHE A 55 -7.47 -3.94 -13.22
C PHE A 55 -6.15 -3.45 -12.60
N GLU A 56 -5.76 -3.97 -11.44
CA GLU A 56 -4.46 -3.62 -10.84
C GLU A 56 -3.30 -4.06 -11.75
N ARG A 57 -3.39 -5.25 -12.37
CA ARG A 57 -2.36 -5.75 -13.30
C ARG A 57 -2.20 -4.87 -14.54
N SER A 58 -3.28 -4.31 -15.09
CA SER A 58 -3.16 -3.44 -16.27
C SER A 58 -2.48 -2.11 -15.95
N GLN A 59 -2.63 -1.59 -14.72
CA GLN A 59 -1.94 -0.38 -14.26
C GLN A 59 -0.42 -0.57 -14.11
N PHE A 60 0.05 -1.81 -13.91
CA PHE A 60 1.47 -2.11 -13.75
C PHE A 60 2.28 -1.80 -15.01
N SER A 61 1.76 -2.17 -16.18
CA SER A 61 2.44 -1.92 -17.46
C SER A 61 2.59 -0.42 -17.78
N LEU A 62 1.61 0.39 -17.36
CA LEU A 62 1.70 1.85 -17.48
C LEU A 62 2.83 2.40 -16.58
N SER A 63 2.93 1.89 -15.36
CA SER A 63 3.99 2.27 -14.42
C SER A 63 5.38 1.92 -14.95
N ASP A 64 5.55 0.72 -15.53
CA ASP A 64 6.84 0.33 -16.13
C ASP A 64 7.23 1.29 -17.27
N SER A 65 6.31 1.58 -18.18
CA SER A 65 6.60 2.47 -19.31
C SER A 65 6.92 3.90 -18.87
N GLN A 66 6.19 4.42 -17.89
CA GLN A 66 6.31 5.80 -17.46
C GLN A 66 7.57 6.06 -16.62
N TYR A 67 8.02 5.07 -15.85
CA TYR A 67 9.06 5.25 -14.83
C TYR A 67 10.34 4.46 -15.09
N LYS A 68 10.44 3.65 -16.16
CA LYS A 68 11.60 2.77 -16.46
C LYS A 68 12.97 3.44 -16.38
N ASP A 69 13.09 4.71 -16.75
CA ASP A 69 14.38 5.40 -16.85
C ASP A 69 14.78 6.12 -15.55
N ILE A 70 13.86 6.22 -14.59
CA ILE A 70 14.06 6.97 -13.34
C ILE A 70 13.79 6.16 -12.07
N VAL A 71 13.24 4.94 -12.20
CA VAL A 71 12.91 4.07 -11.08
C VAL A 71 13.50 2.68 -11.29
N THR A 72 14.16 2.16 -10.25
CA THR A 72 14.58 0.76 -10.21
C THR A 72 13.58 -0.07 -9.43
N PHE A 73 12.75 -0.86 -10.14
CA PHE A 73 11.80 -1.77 -9.50
C PHE A 73 12.46 -3.06 -8.98
N ARG A 74 12.02 -3.53 -7.82
CA ARG A 74 12.52 -4.73 -7.14
C ARG A 74 11.41 -5.74 -6.87
N GLY A 75 11.76 -7.02 -6.90
CA GLY A 75 10.85 -8.13 -6.60
C GLY A 75 9.71 -8.28 -7.61
N ASN A 76 8.67 -9.01 -7.23
CA ASN A 76 7.44 -9.20 -8.01
C ASN A 76 6.27 -8.44 -7.38
N PRO A 77 5.22 -8.11 -8.14
CA PRO A 77 3.98 -7.58 -7.58
C PRO A 77 3.41 -8.47 -6.49
N THR A 78 2.89 -7.86 -5.42
CA THR A 78 2.29 -8.57 -4.30
C THR A 78 1.27 -7.69 -3.59
N GLY A 79 0.12 -8.27 -3.26
CA GLY A 79 -0.93 -7.63 -2.46
C GLY A 79 -0.81 -7.84 -0.96
N ILE A 80 0.16 -8.63 -0.50
CA ILE A 80 0.29 -9.02 0.93
C ILE A 80 0.51 -7.81 1.83
N TYR A 81 1.25 -6.82 1.33
CA TYR A 81 1.53 -5.57 2.03
C TYR A 81 1.42 -4.39 1.04
N ASN A 82 1.32 -3.17 1.56
CA ASN A 82 1.35 -1.91 0.79
C ASN A 82 2.60 -1.09 1.17
N CYS A 83 2.67 0.18 0.78
CA CYS A 83 3.76 1.10 1.18
C CYS A 83 3.93 1.17 2.70
N HIS A 84 2.84 1.39 3.44
CA HIS A 84 2.88 1.47 4.90
C HIS A 84 3.30 0.14 5.53
N GLY A 85 2.83 -0.98 4.98
CA GLY A 85 3.25 -2.32 5.38
C GLY A 85 4.73 -2.59 5.16
N LEU A 86 5.33 -2.01 4.11
CA LEU A 86 6.78 -2.07 3.89
C LEU A 86 7.52 -1.36 5.01
N VAL A 87 7.07 -0.17 5.41
CA VAL A 87 7.73 0.68 6.41
C VAL A 87 7.49 0.18 7.85
N PHE A 88 6.23 -0.02 8.24
CA PHE A 88 5.85 -0.23 9.63
C PHE A 88 5.57 -1.69 10.00
N ALA A 89 5.41 -2.58 9.01
CA ALA A 89 5.11 -3.99 9.26
C ALA A 89 6.17 -4.95 8.68
N SER A 90 7.30 -4.43 8.21
CA SER A 90 8.38 -5.21 7.60
C SER A 90 7.89 -6.16 6.51
N ARG A 91 6.99 -5.68 5.63
CA ARG A 91 6.40 -6.42 4.50
C ARG A 91 5.46 -7.58 4.89
N ARG A 92 5.03 -7.68 6.15
CA ARG A 92 4.19 -8.79 6.61
C ARG A 92 2.70 -8.59 6.34
N THR A 93 2.21 -7.35 6.28
CA THR A 93 0.78 -7.03 6.10
C THR A 93 0.63 -5.61 5.55
N GLY A 94 -0.54 -5.22 5.03
CA GLY A 94 -0.87 -3.86 4.63
C GLY A 94 -1.56 -3.09 5.75
N ILE A 95 -1.29 -1.78 5.86
CA ILE A 95 -1.98 -0.86 6.79
C ILE A 95 -2.74 0.15 5.94
N HIS A 96 -4.07 0.19 6.06
CA HIS A 96 -4.93 0.93 5.14
C HIS A 96 -5.59 2.16 5.74
N ASN A 97 -5.78 2.18 7.06
CA ASN A 97 -6.40 3.29 7.75
C ASN A 97 -5.33 4.35 8.10
N PRO A 98 -5.46 5.60 7.61
CA PRO A 98 -4.50 6.68 7.92
C PRO A 98 -4.34 6.94 9.43
N GLN A 99 -5.40 6.74 10.22
CA GLN A 99 -5.36 6.94 11.68
C GLN A 99 -4.39 5.98 12.39
N GLU A 100 -4.18 4.80 11.82
CA GLU A 100 -3.21 3.84 12.32
C GLU A 100 -1.78 4.34 12.16
N LEU A 101 -1.50 5.12 11.10
CA LEU A 101 -0.19 5.69 10.85
C LEU A 101 0.12 6.80 11.85
N PHE A 102 -0.85 7.68 12.16
CA PHE A 102 -0.67 8.69 13.20
C PHE A 102 -0.47 8.08 14.59
N LYS A 103 -1.20 7.00 14.88
CA LYS A 103 -1.00 6.20 16.09
C LYS A 103 0.42 5.63 16.15
N ILE A 104 0.91 5.00 15.08
CA ILE A 104 2.28 4.48 15.00
C ILE A 104 3.30 5.60 15.20
N LEU A 105 3.18 6.74 14.51
CA LEU A 105 4.13 7.85 14.65
C LEU A 105 4.22 8.33 16.10
N THR A 106 3.08 8.47 16.76
CA THR A 106 3.00 8.96 18.15
C THR A 106 3.54 7.92 19.14
N GLU A 107 3.03 6.68 19.06
CA GLU A 107 3.31 5.66 20.06
C GLU A 107 4.68 5.00 19.88
N ASP A 108 5.20 4.97 18.65
CA ASP A 108 6.55 4.48 18.36
C ASP A 108 7.59 5.60 18.45
N GLY A 109 7.23 6.81 18.88
CA GLY A 109 8.17 7.90 19.15
C GLY A 109 8.90 8.40 17.90
N TYR A 110 8.18 8.52 16.78
CA TYR A 110 8.71 9.17 15.59
C TYR A 110 8.65 10.69 15.73
N GLU A 111 9.75 11.34 15.41
CA GLU A 111 9.84 12.79 15.34
C GLU A 111 10.14 13.24 13.92
N GLN A 112 9.55 14.36 13.52
CA GLN A 112 9.81 14.94 12.21
C GLN A 112 11.23 15.51 12.17
N VAL A 113 11.95 15.19 11.09
CA VAL A 113 13.28 15.73 10.82
C VAL A 113 13.24 16.68 9.62
N THR A 114 14.07 17.73 9.68
CA THR A 114 14.25 18.65 8.58
C THR A 114 15.09 18.01 7.48
N VAL A 115 14.88 18.41 6.23
CA VAL A 115 15.53 17.79 5.06
C VAL A 115 17.06 17.78 5.13
N ASP A 116 17.67 18.80 5.74
CA ASP A 116 19.12 18.91 5.96
C ASP A 116 19.67 17.90 6.99
N LYS A 117 18.81 17.32 7.81
CA LYS A 117 19.15 16.33 8.84
C LYS A 117 18.78 14.90 8.46
N VAL A 118 18.22 14.71 7.25
CA VAL A 118 17.80 13.39 6.76
C VAL A 118 19.01 12.49 6.55
N ILE A 119 18.92 11.26 7.04
CA ILE A 119 19.95 10.23 6.90
C ILE A 119 19.32 8.90 6.44
N PRO A 120 20.12 7.97 5.87
CA PRO A 120 19.67 6.60 5.62
C PRO A 120 19.12 5.95 6.90
N GLY A 121 17.93 5.35 6.80
CA GLY A 121 17.21 4.77 7.93
C GLY A 121 16.02 5.61 8.42
N ASP A 122 15.96 6.89 8.06
CA ASP A 122 14.75 7.69 8.25
C ASP A 122 13.60 7.16 7.38
N ILE A 123 12.38 7.56 7.69
CA ILE A 123 11.21 7.31 6.84
C ILE A 123 10.77 8.60 6.17
N VAL A 124 10.19 8.48 4.98
CA VAL A 124 9.53 9.56 4.27
C VAL A 124 8.03 9.29 4.23
N LEU A 125 7.23 10.33 4.42
CA LEU A 125 5.78 10.31 4.35
C LEU A 125 5.29 11.40 3.40
N TYR A 126 4.31 11.06 2.57
CA TYR A 126 3.66 11.96 1.61
C TYR A 126 2.26 12.24 2.14
N PHE A 127 1.96 13.52 2.31
CA PHE A 127 0.70 13.97 2.88
C PHE A 127 -0.19 14.57 1.79
N GLN A 128 -1.48 14.23 1.81
CA GLN A 128 -2.49 14.87 0.98
C GLN A 128 -2.85 16.25 1.55
N SER A 129 -3.67 17.00 0.81
CA SER A 129 -4.11 18.35 1.20
C SER A 129 -5.02 18.37 2.42
N ASP A 130 -5.73 17.29 2.71
CA ASP A 130 -6.54 17.10 3.92
C ASP A 130 -5.71 16.70 5.16
N GLY A 131 -4.41 16.40 4.94
CA GLY A 131 -3.49 16.00 5.99
C GLY A 131 -3.35 14.49 6.18
N ASP A 132 -4.05 13.65 5.43
CA ASP A 132 -3.87 12.20 5.49
C ASP A 132 -2.55 11.76 4.82
N ILE A 133 -2.00 10.64 5.30
CA ILE A 133 -0.77 10.07 4.76
C ILE A 133 -1.12 9.16 3.58
N GLU A 134 -0.72 9.54 2.37
CA GLU A 134 -0.96 8.79 1.13
C GLU A 134 0.09 7.71 0.88
N HIS A 135 1.35 8.01 1.19
CA HIS A 135 2.47 7.15 0.80
C HIS A 135 3.60 7.19 1.83
N SER A 136 4.40 6.13 1.83
CA SER A 136 5.55 6.01 2.72
C SER A 136 6.69 5.21 2.11
N GLY A 137 7.91 5.48 2.57
CA GLY A 137 9.11 4.74 2.18
C GLY A 137 10.25 4.92 3.17
N PHE A 138 11.31 4.12 3.00
CA PHE A 138 12.57 4.28 3.72
C PHE A 138 13.52 5.17 2.96
N VAL A 139 14.18 6.09 3.66
CA VAL A 139 15.35 6.80 3.15
C VAL A 139 16.53 5.83 3.09
N ILE A 140 17.14 5.69 1.93
CA ILE A 140 18.28 4.77 1.70
C ILE A 140 19.57 5.48 1.28
N SER A 141 19.52 6.79 1.03
CA SER A 141 20.70 7.62 0.80
C SER A 141 20.60 8.93 1.57
N TYR A 142 21.73 9.60 1.76
CA TYR A 142 21.72 11.01 2.13
C TYR A 142 21.05 11.85 1.02
N PRO A 143 20.46 13.01 1.36
CA PRO A 143 19.96 13.95 0.36
C PRO A 143 21.07 14.39 -0.60
N ASP A 144 20.75 14.46 -1.89
CA ASP A 144 21.67 15.00 -2.88
C ASP A 144 22.08 16.44 -2.52
N PRO A 145 23.37 16.82 -2.62
CA PRO A 145 23.83 18.16 -2.25
C PRO A 145 23.16 19.30 -3.03
N LEU A 146 22.80 19.08 -4.29
CA LEU A 146 22.25 20.09 -5.20
C LEU A 146 20.74 20.25 -5.04
N PHE A 147 19.98 19.15 -5.11
CA PHE A 147 18.51 19.21 -5.11
C PHE A 147 17.87 18.73 -3.80
N LYS A 148 18.68 18.44 -2.77
CA LYS A 148 18.25 18.12 -1.41
C LYS A 148 17.22 16.99 -1.33
N MET A 149 17.33 16.01 -2.23
CA MET A 149 16.38 14.89 -2.28
C MET A 149 17.14 13.58 -2.07
N PRO A 150 16.73 12.73 -1.11
CA PRO A 150 17.32 11.41 -0.95
C PRO A 150 16.70 10.41 -1.94
N LEU A 151 17.43 9.32 -2.19
CA LEU A 151 16.84 8.08 -2.70
C LEU A 151 16.05 7.40 -1.58
N ILE A 152 14.92 6.84 -1.97
CA ILE A 152 14.03 6.10 -1.08
C ILE A 152 13.73 4.71 -1.65
N LEU A 153 13.45 3.77 -0.75
CA LEU A 153 12.83 2.49 -1.06
C LEU A 153 11.37 2.54 -0.61
N SER A 154 10.45 2.48 -1.56
CA SER A 154 9.02 2.46 -1.28
C SER A 154 8.33 1.31 -2.01
N LYS A 155 7.00 1.21 -1.89
CA LYS A 155 6.18 0.25 -2.65
C LYS A 155 4.96 0.93 -3.24
N TRP A 156 4.67 0.66 -4.50
CA TRP A 156 3.58 1.34 -5.18
C TRP A 156 2.30 0.49 -5.17
N GLY A 157 1.41 0.74 -4.20
CA GLY A 157 0.19 -0.05 -4.01
C GLY A 157 0.48 -1.56 -3.92
N LYS A 158 -0.23 -2.38 -4.70
CA LYS A 158 0.04 -3.83 -4.84
C LYS A 158 1.09 -4.18 -5.89
N TYR A 159 1.72 -3.19 -6.53
CA TYR A 159 2.77 -3.41 -7.52
C TYR A 159 4.09 -3.81 -6.84
N ARG A 160 5.22 -3.32 -7.34
CA ARG A 160 6.57 -3.67 -6.90
C ARG A 160 7.10 -2.68 -5.88
N GLU A 161 8.18 -3.10 -5.24
CA GLU A 161 9.04 -2.16 -4.52
C GLU A 161 9.80 -1.31 -5.54
N ALA A 162 10.06 -0.06 -5.22
CA ALA A 162 10.65 0.93 -6.11
C ALA A 162 11.76 1.68 -5.38
N VAL A 163 12.94 1.74 -6.00
CA VAL A 163 14.03 2.64 -5.59
C VAL A 163 14.03 3.84 -6.52
N HIS A 164 13.86 5.04 -5.95
CA HIS A 164 13.73 6.29 -6.69
C HIS A 164 14.01 7.50 -5.79
N TYR A 165 14.20 8.70 -6.35
CA TYR A 165 14.25 9.91 -5.53
C TYR A 165 12.89 10.22 -4.91
N ALA A 166 12.86 10.83 -3.72
CA ALA A 166 11.60 11.12 -3.02
C ALA A 166 10.64 12.03 -3.82
N ASN A 167 11.12 12.86 -4.76
CA ASN A 167 10.26 13.65 -5.65
C ASN A 167 9.86 12.91 -6.95
N GLN A 168 10.20 11.64 -7.10
CA GLN A 168 9.84 10.80 -8.24
C GLN A 168 8.77 9.78 -7.84
N GLY A 169 7.94 9.36 -8.79
CA GLY A 169 6.80 8.46 -8.55
C GLY A 169 5.43 9.11 -8.76
N PRO A 170 4.35 8.34 -8.54
CA PRO A 170 2.98 8.71 -8.88
C PRO A 170 2.21 9.46 -7.78
N TYR A 171 2.85 9.75 -6.65
CA TYR A 171 2.22 10.36 -5.47
C TYR A 171 2.34 11.89 -5.44
N ASP A 172 1.53 12.54 -4.59
CA ASP A 172 1.60 13.99 -4.40
C ASP A 172 2.90 14.40 -3.71
N LYS A 173 3.70 15.23 -4.37
CA LYS A 173 5.04 15.66 -3.92
C LYS A 173 5.04 17.02 -3.24
N THR A 174 3.88 17.65 -3.06
CA THR A 174 3.78 19.00 -2.50
C THR A 174 4.07 19.04 -1.00
N ASN A 175 3.81 17.94 -0.29
CA ASN A 175 3.96 17.86 1.16
C ASN A 175 4.66 16.56 1.57
N ILE A 176 5.98 16.53 1.33
CA ILE A 176 6.86 15.44 1.73
C ILE A 176 7.51 15.78 3.08
N ARG A 177 7.41 14.87 4.05
CA ARG A 177 8.01 15.02 5.38
C ARG A 177 8.83 13.79 5.74
N TYR A 178 9.85 13.99 6.55
CA TYR A 178 10.77 12.94 6.98
C TYR A 178 10.63 12.73 8.48
N TYR A 179 10.72 11.49 8.93
CA TYR A 179 10.61 11.14 10.34
C TYR A 179 11.71 10.17 10.74
N ARG A 180 12.15 10.30 12.00
CA ARG A 180 13.12 9.42 12.63
C ARG A 180 12.54 8.92 13.95
N VAL A 181 12.79 7.66 14.26
CA VAL A 181 12.46 7.10 15.56
C VAL A 181 13.47 7.58 16.60
N ASN A 182 13.01 8.20 17.68
CA ASN A 182 13.87 8.50 18.82
C ASN A 182 14.12 7.23 19.65
N GLN A 183 15.41 7.00 19.91
CA GLN A 183 15.91 5.90 20.73
C GLN A 183 15.76 6.20 22.21
#